data_AF-A0A4R6PLP1-F1
#
_entry.id   AF-A0A4R6PLP1-F1
#
_cell.length_a   1.000
_cell.length_b   1.000
_cell.length_c   1.000
_cell.angle_alpha   90.00
_cell.angle_beta   90.00
_cell.angle_gamma   90.00
#
_symmetry.space_group_name_H-M   'P 1'
#
loop_
_entity.id
_entity.type
_entity.pdbx_description
1 polymer ?
#
loop_
_entity_poly.entity_id
_entity_poly.type
_entity_poly.pdbx_seq_one_letter_code
_entity_poly.pdbx_strand_id
1 'polypeptide(L)' 'MSTERHITLVHEQSEFAEARSAEKAENARQCAVAARTVASHSNDAEDCVSLLAMLGLDALAGKEVGAAHSPARVGAARRI' A
#
# COMPACT_ATOMS: atom_id res chain seq x y z
N MET A 1 34.77 3.89 -26.70
CA MET A 1 33.87 2.72 -26.57
C MET A 1 33.21 2.74 -25.18
N SER A 2 32.27 3.68 -24.94
CA SER A 2 31.73 3.90 -23.58
C SER A 2 30.22 4.19 -23.51
N THR A 3 29.52 4.21 -24.65
CA THR A 3 28.06 4.44 -24.70
C THR A 3 27.24 3.16 -24.68
N GLU A 4 27.80 2.02 -25.08
CA GLU A 4 27.08 0.73 -25.13
C GLU A 4 26.81 0.13 -23.75
N ARG A 5 27.66 0.39 -22.74
CA ARG A 5 27.44 -0.10 -21.37
C ARG A 5 26.40 0.73 -20.59
N HIS A 6 26.14 1.96 -21.03
CA HIS A 6 25.26 2.87 -20.32
C HIS A 6 23.78 2.60 -20.64
N ILE A 7 23.47 2.21 -21.88
CA ILE A 7 22.10 1.89 -22.31
C ILE A 7 21.57 0.58 -21.70
N THR A 8 22.42 -0.42 -21.46
CA THR A 8 22.02 -1.70 -20.88
C THR A 8 21.71 -1.59 -19.38
N LEU A 9 22.52 -0.84 -18.63
CA LEU A 9 22.33 -0.61 -17.18
C LEU A 9 21.07 0.20 -16.85
N VAL A 10 20.63 1.10 -17.74
CA VAL A 10 19.39 1.88 -17.55
C VAL A 10 18.16 1.03 -17.86
N HIS A 11 18.24 0.13 -18.85
CA HIS A 11 17.16 -0.80 -19.18
C HIS A 11 16.94 -1.83 -18.06
N GLU A 12 18.01 -2.44 -17.55
CA GLU A 12 17.92 -3.34 -16.38
C GLU A 12 17.35 -2.63 -15.15
N GLN A 13 17.81 -1.42 -14.85
CA GLN A 13 17.25 -0.65 -13.73
C GLN A 13 15.77 -0.28 -13.92
N SER A 14 15.29 -0.20 -15.17
CA SER A 14 13.89 0.08 -15.49
C SER A 14 12.99 -1.15 -15.30
N GLU A 15 13.42 -2.35 -15.70
CA GLU A 15 12.66 -3.60 -15.44
C GLU A 15 12.58 -3.93 -13.94
N PHE A 16 13.67 -3.67 -13.19
CA PHE A 16 13.65 -3.79 -11.73
C PHE A 16 12.86 -2.66 -11.04
N ALA A 17 12.71 -1.50 -11.69
CA ALA A 17 11.88 -0.41 -11.16
C ALA A 17 10.39 -0.78 -11.22
N GLU A 18 9.94 -1.38 -12.32
CA GLU A 18 8.58 -1.89 -12.44
C GLU A 18 8.32 -2.98 -11.40
N ALA A 19 9.21 -3.97 -11.31
CA ALA A 19 9.10 -5.04 -10.32
C ALA A 19 9.09 -4.52 -8.87
N ARG A 20 9.97 -3.57 -8.51
CA ARG A 20 9.97 -2.94 -7.18
C ARG A 20 8.72 -2.09 -6.93
N SER A 21 8.17 -1.46 -7.96
CA SER A 21 6.93 -0.69 -7.82
C SER A 21 5.73 -1.61 -7.52
N ALA A 22 5.66 -2.76 -8.20
CA ALA A 22 4.65 -3.78 -7.97
C ALA A 22 4.79 -4.42 -6.58
N GLU A 23 6.03 -4.76 -6.18
CA GLU A 23 6.34 -5.24 -4.84
C GLU A 23 5.93 -4.23 -3.76
N LYS A 24 6.26 -2.95 -3.93
CA LYS A 24 5.91 -1.90 -2.98
C LYS A 24 4.39 -1.72 -2.86
N ALA A 25 3.66 -1.81 -3.98
CA ALA A 25 2.21 -1.73 -3.99
C ALA A 25 1.56 -2.91 -3.25
N GLU A 26 2.05 -4.12 -3.48
CA GLU A 26 1.56 -5.32 -2.79
C GLU A 26 1.93 -5.29 -1.29
N ASN A 27 3.15 -4.86 -0.96
CA ASN A 27 3.58 -4.68 0.43
C ASN A 27 2.66 -3.68 1.16
N ALA A 28 2.36 -2.53 0.56
CA ALA A 28 1.42 -1.57 1.13
C ALA A 28 0.02 -2.17 1.34
N ARG A 29 -0.44 -2.99 0.40
CA ARG A 29 -1.73 -3.69 0.49
C ARG A 29 -1.73 -4.70 1.65
N GLN A 30 -0.66 -5.47 1.80
CA GLN A 30 -0.48 -6.42 2.90
C GLN A 30 -0.39 -5.73 4.25
N CYS A 31 0.37 -4.63 4.36
CA CYS A 31 0.46 -3.80 5.56
C CYS A 31 -0.92 -3.29 5.99
N ALA A 32 -1.73 -2.85 5.03
CA ALA A 32 -3.06 -2.36 5.31
C ALA A 32 -4.03 -3.47 5.78
N VAL A 33 -3.93 -4.68 5.21
CA VAL A 33 -4.69 -5.85 5.70
C VAL A 33 -4.24 -6.23 7.11
N ALA A 34 -2.93 -6.28 7.36
CA ALA A 34 -2.38 -6.59 8.68
C ALA A 34 -2.84 -5.56 9.73
N ALA A 35 -2.81 -4.27 9.41
CA ALA A 35 -3.26 -3.22 10.30
C ALA A 35 -4.76 -3.35 10.65
N ARG A 36 -5.60 -3.72 9.68
CA ARG A 36 -7.03 -4.03 9.91
C ARG A 36 -7.24 -5.26 10.79
N THR A 37 -6.45 -6.29 10.59
CA THR A 37 -6.51 -7.51 11.39
C THR A 37 -6.15 -7.21 12.83
N VAL A 38 -5.06 -6.47 13.08
CA VAL A 38 -4.68 -6.03 14.42
C VAL A 38 -5.80 -5.21 15.05
N ALA A 39 -6.33 -4.21 14.34
CA ALA A 39 -7.44 -3.39 14.85
C ALA A 39 -8.71 -4.20 15.18
N SER A 40 -8.97 -5.31 14.48
CA SER A 40 -10.11 -6.19 14.75
C SER A 40 -9.92 -7.07 15.99
N HIS A 41 -8.66 -7.32 16.39
CA HIS A 41 -8.31 -8.19 17.51
C HIS A 41 -7.83 -7.43 18.75
N SER A 42 -7.50 -6.16 18.62
CA SER A 42 -7.16 -5.29 19.75
C SER A 42 -8.39 -4.96 20.59
N ASN A 43 -8.17 -4.89 21.90
CA ASN A 43 -9.25 -4.62 22.84
C ASN A 43 -9.56 -3.12 22.97
N ASP A 44 -8.54 -2.27 22.82
CA ASP A 44 -8.62 -0.82 22.97
C ASP A 44 -7.70 -0.10 21.99
N ALA A 45 -7.92 1.21 21.79
CA ALA A 45 -7.18 2.00 20.81
C ALA A 45 -5.67 2.08 21.12
N GLU A 46 -5.30 2.24 22.39
CA GLU A 46 -3.89 2.32 22.83
C GLU A 46 -3.14 1.00 22.62
N ASP A 47 -3.83 -0.12 22.85
CA ASP A 47 -3.30 -1.47 22.61
C ASP A 47 -3.07 -1.71 21.11
N CYS A 48 -4.04 -1.31 20.28
CA CYS A 48 -3.91 -1.36 18.83
C CYS A 48 -2.71 -0.55 18.33
N VAL A 49 -2.55 0.69 18.79
CA VAL A 49 -1.41 1.55 18.42
C VAL A 49 -0.09 0.91 18.83
N SER A 50 -0.02 0.35 20.04
CA SER A 50 1.19 -0.32 20.54
C SER A 50 1.55 -1.56 19.71
N LEU A 51 0.55 -2.38 19.35
CA LEU A 51 0.74 -3.58 18.51
C LEU A 51 1.17 -3.21 17.08
N LEU A 52 0.57 -2.18 16.49
CA LEU A 52 0.94 -1.68 15.17
C LEU A 52 2.39 -1.16 15.16
N ALA A 53 2.78 -0.40 16.19
CA ALA A 53 4.14 0.10 16.33
C ALA A 53 5.18 -1.03 16.44
N MET A 54 4.88 -2.11 17.18
CA MET A 54 5.76 -3.28 17.27
C MET A 54 5.94 -4.00 15.93
N LEU A 55 4.92 -3.96 15.07
CA LEU A 55 4.95 -4.56 13.74
C LEU A 55 5.50 -3.61 12.66
N GLY A 56 5.82 -2.36 13.01
CA GLY A 56 6.22 -1.33 12.05
C GLY A 56 5.10 -0.93 11.08
N LEU A 57 3.85 -1.13 11.48
CA LEU A 57 2.65 -0.81 10.70
C LEU A 57 2.08 0.53 11.14
N ASP A 58 1.53 1.26 10.18
CA ASP A 58 0.85 2.52 10.44
C ASP A 58 -0.67 2.31 10.55
N ALA A 59 -1.30 2.97 11.52
CA ALA A 59 -2.75 2.87 11.73
C ALA A 59 -3.57 3.40 10.53
N LEU A 60 -3.02 4.37 9.79
CA LEU A 60 -3.63 4.91 8.58
C LEU A 60 -3.54 3.94 7.42
N ALA A 61 -2.53 3.06 7.36
CA ALA A 61 -2.43 2.04 6.30
C ALA A 61 -3.70 1.17 6.25
N GLY A 62 -4.23 0.75 7.41
CA GLY A 62 -5.49 -0.01 7.50
C GLY A 62 -6.74 0.79 7.08
N LYS A 63 -6.69 2.12 7.15
CA LYS A 63 -7.77 3.02 6.72
C LYS A 63 -7.88 3.10 5.20
N GLU A 64 -6.76 3.08 4.49
CA GLU A 64 -6.70 3.19 3.03
C GLU A 64 -7.35 1.98 2.33
N VAL A 65 -7.24 0.77 2.91
CA VAL A 65 -7.94 -0.42 2.39
C VAL A 65 -9.47 -0.34 2.58
N GLY A 66 -9.94 0.36 3.62
CA GLY A 66 -11.37 0.64 3.80
C GLY A 66 -11.94 1.61 2.76
N ALA A 67 -11.13 2.54 2.26
CA ALA A 67 -11.50 3.48 1.21
C ALA A 67 -11.47 2.82 -0.18
N ALA A 68 -10.49 1.95 -0.47
CA ALA A 68 -10.38 1.24 -1.75
C ALA A 68 -11.46 0.16 -1.95
N HIS A 69 -12.02 -0.41 -0.86
CA HIS A 69 -13.18 -1.32 -0.93
C HIS A 69 -14.53 -0.61 -0.81
N SER A 70 -14.56 0.72 -0.67
CA SER A 70 -15.79 1.46 -0.87
C SER A 70 -15.94 1.71 -2.37
N PRO A 71 -16.87 1.04 -3.10
CA PRO A 71 -17.28 1.56 -4.39
C PRO A 71 -17.85 2.93 -4.06
N ALA A 72 -17.12 3.98 -4.46
CA ALA A 72 -17.65 5.32 -4.44
C ALA A 72 -19.08 5.22 -4.99
N ARG A 73 -20.02 5.82 -4.26
CA ARG A 73 -21.37 6.12 -4.74
C ARG A 73 -21.18 6.97 -6.01
N VAL A 74 -20.99 6.31 -7.14
CA VAL A 74 -20.87 6.95 -8.44
C VAL A 74 -22.26 7.43 -8.79
N GLY A 75 -22.47 8.72 -8.51
CA GLY A 75 -23.37 9.63 -9.21
C GLY A 75 -24.69 9.07 -9.73
N ALA A 76 -25.74 9.15 -8.92
CA ALA A 76 -27.11 9.33 -9.41
C ALA A 76 -27.58 10.76 -9.13
N ALA A 77 -26.79 11.75 -9.55
CA ALA A 77 -27.24 13.13 -9.68
C ALA A 77 -27.21 13.49 -11.18
N ARG A 78 -28.14 12.91 -11.95
CA ARG A 78 -28.37 13.30 -13.33
C ARG A 78 -29.80 13.82 -13.45
N ARG A 79 -29.88 15.15 -13.30
CA ARG A 79 -30.82 16.12 -13.89
C ARG A 79 -32.20 15.59 -14.30
N ILE A 80 -33.22 16.11 -13.64
CA ILE A 80 -34.43 16.61 -14.30
C ILE A 80 -34.76 17.96 -13.68
#